data_AF-A0A845Z0I7-F1
#
_entry.id   AF-A0A845Z0I7-F1
#
_cell.length_a   1.000
_cell.length_b   1.000
_cell.length_c   1.000
_cell.angle_alpha   90.00
_cell.angle_beta   90.00
_cell.angle_gamma   90.00
#
_symmetry.space_group_name_H-M   'P 1'
#
loop_
_entity.id
_entity.type
_entity.pdbx_description
1 polymer ?
#
loop_
_entity_poly.entity_id
_entity_poly.type
_entity_poly.pdbx_seq_one_letter_code
_entity_poly.pdbx_strand_id
1 'polypeptide(L)' 'MFDATLEILNDGRIHKYIVTQNGQAIPYSEVLHLWQYESDFLSFFISLLSESPFSAYRWETPPIKNFERGLPL' A
#
# COMPACT_ATOMS: atom_id res chain seq x y z
N MET A 1 5.53 -14.68 1.74
CA MET A 1 4.06 -14.61 1.94
C MET A 1 3.69 -13.18 2.29
N PHE A 2 2.70 -12.62 1.62
CA PHE A 2 2.14 -11.31 1.95
C PHE A 2 1.04 -11.45 2.99
N ASP A 3 0.94 -10.48 3.89
CA ASP A 3 -0.06 -10.45 4.96
C ASP A 3 -0.36 -8.99 5.32
N ALA A 4 -1.48 -8.73 6.00
CA ALA A 4 -1.80 -7.40 6.50
C ALA A 4 -2.46 -7.45 7.89
N THR A 5 -2.05 -6.54 8.75
CA THR A 5 -2.76 -6.28 10.02
C THR A 5 -3.73 -5.13 9.84
N LEU A 6 -4.94 -5.26 10.39
CA LEU A 6 -6.00 -4.24 10.34
C LEU A 6 -6.19 -3.59 11.71
N GLU A 7 -6.13 -2.27 11.74
CA GLU A 7 -6.53 -1.42 12.86
C GLU A 7 -7.79 -0.64 12.45
N ILE A 8 -8.88 -0.82 13.21
CA ILE A 8 -10.14 -0.09 12.98
C ILE A 8 -10.14 1.18 13.84
N LEU A 9 -10.32 2.32 13.19
CA LEU A 9 -10.28 3.64 13.80
C LEU A 9 -11.58 4.40 13.56
N ASN A 10 -11.81 5.45 14.36
CA ASN A 10 -12.93 6.39 14.21
C ASN A 10 -14.30 5.70 14.11
N ASP A 11 -14.60 4.82 15.07
CA ASP A 11 -15.87 4.09 15.16
C ASP A 11 -16.22 3.32 13.87
N GLY A 12 -15.24 2.59 13.33
CA GLY A 12 -15.42 1.78 12.12
C GLY A 12 -15.26 2.53 10.80
N ARG A 13 -15.11 3.86 10.83
CA ARG A 13 -15.06 4.67 9.59
C ARG A 13 -13.72 4.60 8.87
N ILE A 14 -12.67 4.13 9.54
CA ILE A 14 -11.33 4.04 9.00
C ILE A 14 -10.78 2.64 9.24
N HIS A 15 -10.39 1.97 8.16
CA HIS A 15 -9.63 0.73 8.20
C HIS A 15 -8.18 1.05 7.82
N LYS A 16 -7.26 0.91 8.77
CA LYS A 16 -5.84 1.16 8.56
C LYS A 16 -5.11 -0.18 8.48
N TYR A 17 -4.41 -0.40 7.39
CA TYR A 17 -3.66 -1.62 7.15
C TYR A 17 -2.16 -1.39 7.28
N ILE A 18 -1.44 -2.34 7.88
CA ILE A 18 0.01 -2.48 7.72
C ILE A 18 0.25 -3.72 6.88
N VAL A 19 0.75 -3.52 5.66
CA VAL A 19 1.10 -4.61 4.76
C VAL A 19 2.50 -5.11 5.06
N THR A 20 2.66 -6.43 5.13
CA THR A 20 3.91 -7.09 5.44
C THR A 20 4.28 -8.15 4.40
N GLN A 21 5.58 -8.39 4.26
CA GLN A 21 6.12 -9.52 3.54
C GLN A 21 7.02 -10.29 4.50
N ASN A 22 6.72 -11.57 4.72
CA ASN A 22 7.47 -12.43 5.66
C ASN A 22 7.58 -11.81 7.07
N GLY A 23 6.51 -11.17 7.54
CA GLY A 23 6.43 -10.54 8.87
C GLY A 23 7.09 -9.18 9.00
N GLN A 24 7.64 -8.61 7.93
CA GLN A 24 8.23 -7.27 7.92
C GLN A 24 7.37 -6.29 7.13
N ALA A 25 7.18 -5.08 7.67
CA ALA A 25 6.41 -4.04 7.00
C ALA A 25 7.08 -3.64 5.68
N ILE A 26 6.28 -3.59 4.60
CA ILE A 26 6.79 -3.25 3.28
C ILE A 26 6.89 -1.72 3.17
N PRO A 27 8.06 -1.15 2.83
CA PRO A 27 8.18 0.28 2.62
C PRO A 27 7.39 0.71 1.38
N TYR A 28 6.88 1.94 1.38
CA TYR A 28 6.04 2.46 0.30
C TYR A 28 6.71 2.39 -1.09
N SER A 29 8.02 2.66 -1.18
CA SER A 29 8.77 2.53 -2.44
C SER A 29 8.73 1.11 -3.01
N GLU A 30 8.76 0.11 -2.14
CA GLU A 30 8.69 -1.31 -2.53
C GLU A 30 7.26 -1.68 -2.94
N VAL A 31 6.24 -1.17 -2.25
CA VAL A 31 4.84 -1.34 -2.67
C VAL A 31 4.62 -0.87 -4.11
N LEU A 32 5.21 0.27 -4.51
CA LEU A 32 5.13 0.76 -5.89
C LEU A 32 5.79 -0.18 -6.91
N HIS A 33 6.88 -0.84 -6.53
CA HIS A 33 7.55 -1.83 -7.36
C HIS A 33 6.70 -3.10 -7.47
N LEU A 34 6.22 -3.63 -6.34
CA LEU A 34 5.41 -4.85 -6.28
C LEU A 34 4.09 -4.70 -7.04
N TRP A 35 3.43 -3.55 -7.00
CA TRP A 35 2.23 -3.31 -7.82
C TRP A 35 2.50 -3.41 -9.33
N GLN A 36 3.70 -3.06 -9.79
CA GLN A 36 4.04 -3.06 -11.22
C GLN A 36 4.49 -4.44 -11.71
N TYR A 37 5.19 -5.20 -10.88
CA TYR A 37 5.96 -6.36 -11.34
C TYR A 37 5.58 -7.69 -10.69
N GLU A 38 4.84 -7.68 -9.57
CA GLU A 38 4.50 -8.89 -8.81
C GLU A 38 2.99 -9.14 -8.77
N SER A 39 2.50 -10.02 -9.63
CA SER A 39 1.07 -10.35 -9.75
C SER A 39 0.47 -10.90 -8.46
N ASP A 40 1.25 -11.63 -7.68
CA ASP A 40 0.81 -12.22 -6.42
C ASP A 40 0.55 -11.13 -5.37
N PHE A 41 1.40 -10.10 -5.33
CA PHE A 41 1.18 -8.94 -4.48
C PHE A 41 -0.04 -8.15 -4.91
N LEU A 42 -0.19 -7.92 -6.22
CA LEU A 42 -1.36 -7.22 -6.76
C LEU A 42 -2.67 -7.93 -6.39
N SER A 43 -2.71 -9.26 -6.55
CA SER A 43 -3.88 -10.08 -6.21
C SER A 43 -4.22 -10.00 -4.72
N PHE A 44 -3.21 -10.12 -3.86
CA PHE A 44 -3.35 -9.93 -2.42
C PHE A 44 -3.84 -8.52 -2.06
N PHE A 45 -3.29 -7.47 -2.67
CA PHE A 45 -3.68 -6.10 -2.37
C PHE A 45 -5.12 -5.81 -2.80
N ILE A 46 -5.54 -6.32 -3.96
CA ILE A 46 -6.92 -6.20 -4.44
C ILE A 46 -7.88 -6.94 -3.50
N SER A 47 -7.50 -8.10 -2.95
CA SER A 47 -8.38 -8.82 -2.02
C SER A 47 -8.68 -7.99 -0.77
N LEU A 48 -7.67 -7.33 -0.19
CA LEU A 48 -7.85 -6.41 0.95
C LEU A 48 -8.87 -5.30 0.65
N LEU A 49 -8.81 -4.73 -0.55
CA LEU A 49 -9.78 -3.71 -0.97
C LEU A 49 -11.17 -4.33 -1.10
N SER A 50 -11.29 -5.44 -1.84
CA SER A 50 -12.59 -6.08 -2.11
C SER A 50 -13.31 -6.58 -0.86
N GLU A 51 -12.57 -6.95 0.18
CA GLU A 51 -13.10 -7.43 1.46
C GLU A 51 -13.43 -6.29 2.42
N SER A 52 -13.03 -5.06 2.12
CA SER A 52 -13.32 -3.92 2.98
C SER A 52 -14.80 -3.51 2.90
N PRO A 53 -15.37 -2.94 3.98
CA PRO A 53 -16.82 -2.69 4.07
C PRO A 53 -17.27 -1.43 3.29
N PHE A 54 -16.39 -0.79 2.54
CA PHE A 54 -16.69 0.48 1.87
C PHE A 54 -17.23 0.24 0.45
N SER A 55 -18.28 0.97 0.08
CA SER A 55 -18.92 0.85 -1.25
C SER A 55 -18.06 1.32 -2.43
N ALA A 56 -17.06 2.16 -2.17
CA ALA A 56 -16.15 2.71 -3.17
C ALA A 56 -14.86 3.22 -2.52
N TYR A 57 -13.81 3.39 -3.33
CA TYR A 57 -12.51 3.89 -2.90
C TYR A 57 -12.03 5.03 -3.79
N ARG A 58 -11.31 5.98 -3.19
CA ARG A 58 -10.50 6.95 -3.90
C ARG A 58 -9.05 6.71 -3.53
N TRP A 59 -8.18 6.77 -4.52
CA TRP A 59 -6.75 6.54 -4.33
C TRP A 59 -6.03 7.87 -4.11
N GLU A 60 -5.30 7.98 -3.00
CA GLU A 60 -4.35 9.05 -2.73
C GLU A 60 -2.98 8.44 -2.50
N THR A 61 -1.99 8.84 -3.29
CA THR A 61 -0.59 8.43 -3.15
C THR A 61 0.25 9.62 -2.71
N PRO A 62 1.15 9.47 -1.73
CA PRO A 62 2.16 10.48 -1.45
C PRO A 62 2.93 10.84 -2.74
N PRO A 63 3.32 12.11 -2.91
CA PRO A 63 4.15 12.49 -4.04
C PRO A 63 5.46 11.73 -4.00
N ILE A 64 5.84 11.10 -5.12
CA ILE A 64 7.15 10.47 -5.27
C ILE A 64 8.17 11.60 -5.37
N LYS A 65 8.97 11.78 -4.31
CA LYS A 65 10.11 12.70 -4.35
C LYS A 65 11.25 12.03 -5.12
N ASN A 66 11.29 12.22 -6.43
CA ASN A 66 12.53 12.02 -7.18
C ASN A 66 13.46 13.19 -6.86
N PHE A 67 14.38 13.02 -5.90
CA PHE A 67 15.49 13.95 -5.77
C PHE A 67 16.56 13.55 -6.78
N GLU A 68 16.52 14.11 -8.00
CA GLU A 68 17.71 14.40 -8.81
C GLU A 68 17.38 15.49 -9.84
N ARG A 69 17.78 16.73 -9.55
CA ARG A 69 18.20 17.70 -10.56
C ARG A 69 19.23 18.64 -9.95
N GLY A 70 20.49 18.27 -10.13
CA GLY A 70 21.64 19.02 -9.63
C GLY A 70 22.92 18.59 -10.36
N LEU A 71 22.96 18.80 -11.67
CA LEU A 71 24.22 18.98 -12.39
C LEU A 71 24.99 20.15 -11.73
N PRO A 72 26.33 20.09 -11.61
CA PRO A 72 27.11 21.15 -10.98
C PRO A 72 27.03 22.46 -11.79
N LEU A 73 27.04 23.59 -11.06
CA LEU A 73 27.24 24.95 -11.59
C LEU A 73 28.65 25.12 -12.16
#